data_AF-A0A538JE10-F1
#
_entry.id   AF-A0A538JE10-F1
#
_cell.length_a   1.000
_cell.length_b   1.000
_cell.length_c   1.000
_cell.angle_alpha   90.00
_cell.angle_beta   90.00
_cell.angle_gamma   90.00
#
_symmetry.space_group_name_H-M   'P 1'
#
loop_
_entity.id
_entity.type
_entity.pdbx_description
1 polymer ?
#
loop_
_entity_poly.entity_id
_entity_poly.type
_entity_poly.pdbx_seq_one_letter_code
_entity_poly.pdbx_strand_id
1 'polypeptide(L)'
;MRTNLKRLVGASVVTSAMLAVGMVSPASAQATRTQFTGTETVTFTGPPARQWVSDGITHLRGVPIDSTLSGDLNGAFTIEANINVNASGDGSLYGTFTFTSGEVTWTGHFGGTLSGGLVTVHFTGQGSDGSTLVASGVDSSPGVSTDTGFIVYPNG
;
A
#
# COMPACT_ATOMS: atom_id res chain seq x y z
N MET A 1 17.06 35.46 -88.29
CA MET A 1 15.80 34.76 -87.92
C MET A 1 15.68 34.83 -86.40
N ARG A 2 14.62 35.45 -85.89
CA ARG A 2 14.36 35.67 -84.45
C ARG A 2 13.93 34.36 -83.78
N THR A 3 14.49 34.04 -82.61
CA THR A 3 13.69 33.54 -81.49
C THR A 3 14.33 33.91 -80.15
N ASN A 4 13.56 34.61 -79.33
CA ASN A 4 13.88 34.97 -77.94
C ASN A 4 13.61 33.79 -77.00
N LEU A 5 14.22 33.83 -75.80
CA LEU A 5 13.54 34.00 -74.51
C LEU A 5 14.01 33.05 -73.38
N LYS A 6 14.78 33.64 -72.45
CA LYS A 6 14.75 33.55 -70.97
C LYS A 6 14.61 32.20 -70.26
N ARG A 7 15.47 32.03 -69.23
CA ARG A 7 15.26 31.47 -67.86
C ARG A 7 16.53 30.70 -67.47
N LEU A 8 17.02 30.65 -66.24
CA LEU A 8 16.78 31.29 -64.95
C LEU A 8 17.99 30.84 -64.11
N VAL A 9 18.56 31.74 -63.30
CA VAL A 9 19.63 31.45 -62.34
C VAL A 9 19.11 30.50 -61.24
N GLY A 10 19.96 29.61 -60.73
CA GLY A 10 19.66 28.86 -59.50
C GLY A 10 20.83 28.00 -59.03
N ALA A 11 21.69 28.57 -58.19
CA ALA A 11 22.68 27.84 -57.40
C ALA A 11 21.96 27.01 -56.34
N SER A 12 22.23 25.70 -56.26
CA SER A 12 21.71 24.85 -55.19
C SER A 12 22.82 24.54 -54.18
N VAL A 13 22.63 25.16 -53.02
CA VAL A 13 23.35 24.98 -51.77
C VAL A 13 23.19 23.54 -51.27
N VAL A 14 24.30 22.94 -50.86
CA VAL A 14 24.37 21.68 -50.11
C VAL A 14 23.74 21.90 -48.73
N THR A 15 22.73 21.10 -48.36
CA THR A 15 22.21 21.08 -46.98
C THR A 15 22.20 19.65 -46.49
N SER A 16 23.25 19.31 -45.74
CA SER A 16 23.35 18.08 -44.97
C SER A 16 22.34 18.10 -43.81
N ALA A 17 21.32 17.24 -43.85
CA ALA A 17 20.41 17.04 -42.73
C ALA A 17 20.97 15.97 -41.79
N MET A 18 21.55 16.39 -40.65
CA MET A 18 21.83 15.51 -39.53
C MET A 18 20.50 15.10 -38.88
N LEU A 19 20.14 13.81 -38.96
CA LEU A 19 19.09 13.21 -38.14
C LEU A 19 19.57 13.14 -36.69
N ALA A 20 19.23 14.15 -35.89
CA ALA A 20 19.30 14.06 -34.43
C ALA A 20 18.10 13.23 -33.95
N VAL A 21 18.26 11.90 -33.91
CA VAL A 21 17.34 11.03 -33.18
C VAL A 21 17.58 11.30 -31.69
N GLY A 22 16.77 12.18 -31.12
CA GLY A 22 16.76 12.45 -29.69
C GLY A 22 16.48 11.15 -28.94
N MET A 23 17.50 10.64 -28.24
CA MET A 23 17.32 9.63 -27.21
C MET A 23 16.60 10.29 -26.05
N VAL A 24 15.27 10.36 -26.10
CA VAL A 24 14.46 10.68 -24.94
C VAL A 24 14.49 9.44 -24.07
N SER A 25 15.46 9.36 -23.17
CA SER A 25 15.45 8.33 -22.12
C SER A 25 14.13 8.48 -21.36
N PRO A 26 13.32 7.42 -21.19
CA PRO A 26 12.17 7.52 -20.31
C PRO A 26 12.71 7.86 -18.92
N ALA A 27 12.32 9.01 -18.38
CA ALA A 27 12.50 9.30 -16.97
C ALA A 27 11.72 8.21 -16.23
N SER A 28 12.42 7.24 -15.64
CA SER A 28 11.79 6.30 -14.72
C SER A 28 11.29 7.13 -13.55
N ALA A 29 9.97 7.32 -13.46
CA ALA A 29 9.35 7.90 -12.27
C ALA A 29 9.77 7.02 -11.09
N GLN A 30 10.61 7.56 -10.22
CA GLN A 30 11.03 6.86 -9.03
C GLN A 30 9.83 6.87 -8.09
N ALA A 31 9.30 5.70 -7.73
CA ALA A 31 8.21 5.64 -6.77
C ALA A 31 8.64 6.30 -5.45
N THR A 32 7.97 7.39 -5.08
CA THR A 32 8.24 8.09 -3.82
C THR A 32 7.70 7.24 -2.66
N ARG A 33 8.51 7.10 -1.61
CA ARG A 33 8.14 6.38 -0.38
C ARG A 33 8.02 7.37 0.77
N THR A 34 6.85 7.41 1.40
CA THR A 34 6.63 8.18 2.63
C THR A 34 6.58 7.21 3.80
N GLN A 35 7.53 7.33 4.72
CA GLN A 35 7.53 6.54 5.96
C GLN A 35 6.53 7.13 6.97
N PHE A 36 5.99 6.28 7.84
CA PHE A 36 5.17 6.71 8.96
C PHE A 36 5.40 5.82 10.18
N THR A 37 5.21 6.41 11.36
CA THR A 37 5.01 5.70 12.62
C THR A 37 3.73 6.19 13.30
N GLY A 38 3.02 5.30 13.96
CA GLY A 38 1.83 5.66 14.73
C GLY A 38 1.49 4.63 15.81
N THR A 39 0.57 5.03 16.67
CA THR A 39 -0.05 4.15 17.67
C THR A 39 -1.43 3.77 17.17
N GLU A 40 -1.67 2.46 17.04
CA GLU A 40 -2.98 1.91 16.75
C GLU A 40 -3.68 1.50 18.05
N THR A 41 -4.96 1.87 18.20
CA THR A 41 -5.81 1.46 19.32
C THR A 41 -6.97 0.61 18.80
N VAL A 42 -7.09 -0.61 19.29
CA VAL A 42 -7.97 -1.65 18.75
C VAL A 42 -9.22 -1.84 19.62
N THR A 43 -10.38 -1.95 18.99
CA THR A 43 -11.67 -2.23 19.64
C THR A 43 -12.39 -3.37 18.92
N PHE A 44 -12.72 -4.44 19.65
CA PHE A 44 -13.62 -5.49 19.16
C PHE A 44 -15.05 -4.98 19.18
N THR A 45 -15.73 -5.01 18.03
CA THR A 45 -17.06 -4.39 17.89
C THR A 45 -18.20 -5.39 17.96
N GLY A 46 -17.89 -6.69 18.03
CA GLY A 46 -18.87 -7.76 18.12
C GLY A 46 -18.24 -9.14 18.27
N PRO A 47 -19.07 -10.19 18.41
CA PRO A 47 -18.60 -11.56 18.46
C PRO A 47 -18.05 -12.02 17.11
N PRO A 48 -17.18 -13.06 17.08
CA PRO A 48 -16.82 -13.74 15.84
C PRO A 48 -18.06 -14.33 15.15
N ALA A 49 -18.07 -14.30 13.82
CA ALA A 49 -19.10 -14.97 13.03
C ALA A 49 -19.12 -16.50 13.25
N ARG A 50 -17.96 -17.12 13.47
CA ARG A 50 -17.85 -18.55 13.83
C ARG A 50 -16.74 -18.78 14.84
N GLN A 51 -16.97 -19.73 15.74
CA GLN A 51 -16.00 -20.16 16.74
C GLN A 51 -16.08 -21.67 16.98
N TRP A 52 -14.93 -22.33 17.10
CA TRP A 52 -14.83 -23.73 17.53
C TRP A 52 -13.45 -24.01 18.15
N VAL A 53 -13.32 -25.18 18.78
CA VAL A 53 -12.06 -25.69 19.32
C VAL A 53 -11.74 -27.02 18.66
N SER A 54 -10.51 -27.19 18.17
CA SER A 54 -9.98 -28.47 17.68
C SER A 54 -8.49 -28.56 17.99
N ASP A 55 -8.02 -29.74 18.40
CA ASP A 55 -6.61 -30.02 18.69
C ASP A 55 -5.96 -29.03 19.67
N GLY A 56 -6.72 -28.56 20.67
CA GLY A 56 -6.25 -27.58 21.65
C GLY A 56 -6.13 -26.14 21.14
N ILE A 57 -6.59 -25.87 19.91
CA ILE A 57 -6.61 -24.56 19.27
C ILE A 57 -8.03 -24.01 19.27
N THR A 58 -8.19 -22.78 19.75
CA THR A 58 -9.39 -21.99 19.56
C THR A 58 -9.32 -21.30 18.20
N HIS A 59 -10.35 -21.52 17.39
CA HIS A 59 -10.49 -20.90 16.08
C HIS A 59 -11.61 -19.87 16.12
N LEU A 60 -11.29 -18.62 15.79
CA LEU A 60 -12.24 -17.52 15.64
C LEU A 60 -12.23 -17.08 14.17
N ARG A 61 -13.40 -16.87 13.58
CA ARG A 61 -13.54 -16.44 12.18
C ARG A 61 -14.49 -15.27 12.07
N GLY A 62 -14.14 -14.32 11.21
CA GLY A 62 -14.93 -13.11 11.00
C GLY A 62 -15.08 -12.32 12.30
N VAL A 63 -13.98 -12.06 13.00
CA VAL A 63 -13.94 -11.21 14.18
C VAL A 63 -13.99 -9.75 13.72
N PRO A 64 -15.06 -8.99 14.00
CA PRO A 64 -15.16 -7.61 13.60
C PRO A 64 -14.38 -6.72 14.57
N ILE A 65 -13.51 -5.87 14.01
CA ILE A 65 -12.61 -4.99 14.75
C ILE A 65 -12.66 -3.61 14.10
N ASP A 66 -12.77 -2.57 14.92
CA ASP A 66 -12.46 -1.20 14.52
C ASP A 66 -11.19 -0.77 15.26
N SER A 67 -10.33 0.00 14.58
CA SER A 67 -9.15 0.59 15.22
C SER A 67 -8.89 2.00 14.73
N THR A 68 -8.11 2.77 15.49
CA THR A 68 -7.67 4.11 15.11
C THR A 68 -6.16 4.19 15.16
N LEU A 69 -5.54 4.77 14.13
CA LEU A 69 -4.12 5.07 14.07
C LEU A 69 -3.91 6.56 14.33
N SER A 70 -2.98 6.89 15.22
CA SER A 70 -2.56 8.27 15.45
C SER A 70 -1.04 8.42 15.48
N GLY A 71 -0.52 9.46 14.85
CA GLY A 71 0.92 9.72 14.71
C GLY A 71 1.23 10.51 13.44
N ASP A 72 2.24 10.07 12.69
CA ASP A 72 2.59 10.64 11.38
C ASP A 72 1.46 10.45 10.35
N LEU A 73 0.73 9.33 10.49
CA LEU A 73 -0.45 8.99 9.71
C LEU A 73 -1.63 8.82 10.67
N ASN A 74 -2.75 9.48 10.37
CA ASN A 74 -3.92 9.50 11.24
C ASN A 74 -5.14 8.97 10.49
N GLY A 75 -5.83 7.99 11.02
CA GLY A 75 -6.96 7.38 10.34
C GLY A 75 -7.65 6.31 11.17
N ALA A 76 -8.59 5.61 10.53
CA ALA A 76 -9.33 4.53 11.15
C ALA A 76 -9.28 3.27 10.27
N PHE A 77 -9.17 2.11 10.91
CA PHE A 77 -9.35 0.83 10.27
C PHE A 77 -10.72 0.23 10.60
N THR A 78 -11.28 -0.47 9.64
CA THR A 78 -12.28 -1.53 9.84
C THR A 78 -11.67 -2.85 9.39
N ILE A 79 -11.67 -3.84 10.26
CA ILE A 79 -10.94 -5.10 10.13
C ILE A 79 -11.90 -6.27 10.30
N GLU A 80 -11.73 -7.28 9.46
CA GLU A 80 -12.28 -8.62 9.68
C GLU A 80 -11.14 -9.60 9.88
N ALA A 81 -11.00 -10.13 11.10
CA ALA A 81 -9.91 -11.00 11.49
C ALA A 81 -10.32 -12.47 11.63
N ASN A 82 -9.39 -13.35 11.33
CA ASN A 82 -9.44 -14.79 11.61
C ASN A 82 -8.27 -15.12 12.53
N ILE A 83 -8.54 -15.81 13.63
CA ILE A 83 -7.57 -16.05 14.70
C ILE A 83 -7.53 -17.55 14.99
N ASN A 84 -6.32 -18.07 15.15
CA ASN A 84 -6.05 -19.39 15.70
C ASN A 84 -5.16 -19.18 16.92
N VAL A 85 -5.58 -19.63 18.10
CA VAL A 85 -4.84 -19.39 19.34
C VAL A 85 -4.92 -20.59 20.27
N ASN A 86 -3.80 -20.97 20.88
CA ASN A 86 -3.73 -22.03 21.89
C ASN A 86 -4.05 -21.48 23.29
N ALA A 87 -4.08 -22.36 24.30
CA ALA A 87 -4.34 -21.97 25.68
C ALA A 87 -3.26 -21.05 26.31
N SER A 88 -2.05 -21.02 25.74
CA SER A 88 -0.96 -20.13 26.16
C SER A 88 -1.03 -18.74 25.50
N GLY A 89 -1.98 -18.51 24.58
CA GLY A 89 -2.09 -17.26 23.84
C GLY A 89 -1.19 -17.19 22.60
N ASP A 90 -0.55 -18.29 22.20
CA ASP A 90 0.26 -18.34 20.99
C ASP A 90 -0.57 -18.78 19.78
N GLY A 91 -0.23 -18.26 18.60
CA GLY A 91 -0.89 -18.69 17.38
C GLY A 91 -0.71 -17.74 16.20
N SER A 92 -1.75 -17.61 15.38
CA SER A 92 -1.74 -16.81 14.16
C SER A 92 -3.03 -16.05 13.96
N LEU A 93 -2.92 -14.93 13.26
CA LEU A 93 -4.04 -14.11 12.81
C LEU A 93 -3.85 -13.69 11.35
N TYR A 94 -4.95 -13.55 10.64
CA TYR A 94 -4.97 -13.08 9.25
C TYR A 94 -6.35 -12.53 8.92
N GLY A 95 -6.44 -11.70 7.88
CA GLY A 95 -7.73 -11.16 7.48
C GLY A 95 -7.62 -10.04 6.48
N THR A 96 -8.67 -9.23 6.45
CA THR A 96 -8.78 -8.07 5.56
C THR A 96 -8.98 -6.80 6.36
N PHE A 97 -8.57 -5.69 5.79
CA PHE A 97 -8.77 -4.37 6.38
C PHE A 97 -9.19 -3.35 5.34
N THR A 98 -9.87 -2.32 5.80
CA THR A 98 -10.02 -1.03 5.13
C THR A 98 -9.48 0.04 6.07
N PHE A 99 -8.52 0.84 5.61
CA PHE A 99 -7.93 1.95 6.35
C PHE A 99 -8.22 3.26 5.61
N THR A 100 -8.79 4.24 6.30
CA THR A 100 -9.07 5.56 5.73
C THR A 100 -8.31 6.63 6.51
N SER A 101 -7.51 7.42 5.79
CA SER A 101 -6.80 8.59 6.31
C SER A 101 -6.95 9.76 5.34
N GLY A 102 -7.66 10.81 5.76
CA GLY A 102 -8.03 11.92 4.88
C GLY A 102 -8.93 11.45 3.73
N GLU A 103 -8.52 11.73 2.49
CA GLU A 103 -9.26 11.36 1.28
C GLU A 103 -8.85 10.00 0.68
N VAL A 104 -7.80 9.36 1.24
CA VAL A 104 -7.28 8.10 0.72
C VAL A 104 -7.78 6.94 1.57
N THR A 105 -8.25 5.89 0.89
CA THR A 105 -8.65 4.63 1.51
C THR A 105 -7.80 3.50 0.96
N TRP A 106 -7.14 2.76 1.84
CA TRP A 106 -6.42 1.53 1.52
C TRP A 106 -7.24 0.32 1.89
N THR A 107 -7.44 -0.60 0.95
CA THR A 107 -8.07 -1.89 1.21
C THR A 107 -7.08 -3.01 0.96
N GLY A 108 -7.02 -3.98 1.86
CA GLY A 108 -5.94 -4.95 1.83
C GLY A 108 -6.14 -6.16 2.72
N HIS A 109 -5.03 -6.86 2.94
CA HIS A 109 -4.93 -8.03 3.80
C HIS A 109 -3.81 -7.87 4.81
N PHE A 110 -3.90 -8.67 5.86
CA PHE A 110 -2.85 -8.77 6.86
C PHE A 110 -2.62 -10.20 7.30
N GLY A 111 -1.45 -10.44 7.86
CA GLY A 111 -1.07 -11.72 8.47
C GLY A 111 -0.07 -11.50 9.60
N GLY A 112 -0.17 -12.32 10.63
CA GLY A 112 0.64 -12.15 11.83
C GLY A 112 0.64 -13.35 12.76
N THR A 113 1.37 -13.20 13.85
CA THR A 113 1.52 -14.19 14.92
C THR A 113 1.07 -13.61 16.26
N LEU A 114 0.59 -14.49 17.13
CA LEU A 114 0.41 -14.19 18.55
C LEU A 114 1.48 -14.92 19.36
N SER A 115 2.05 -14.24 20.34
CA SER A 115 2.97 -14.81 21.32
C SER A 115 2.57 -14.34 22.71
N GLY A 116 2.10 -15.25 23.57
CA GLY A 116 1.57 -14.89 24.89
C GLY A 116 0.42 -13.87 24.84
N GLY A 117 -0.38 -13.88 23.76
CA GLY A 117 -1.48 -12.95 23.54
C GLY A 117 -1.08 -11.60 22.90
N LEU A 118 0.21 -11.32 22.70
CA LEU A 118 0.68 -10.12 21.99
C LEU A 118 0.79 -10.38 20.49
N VAL A 119 0.36 -9.41 19.70
CA VAL A 119 0.34 -9.48 18.24
C VAL A 119 1.61 -8.91 17.62
N THR A 120 2.09 -9.59 16.58
CA THR A 120 2.95 -9.02 15.54
C THR A 120 2.28 -9.25 14.20
N VAL A 121 2.08 -8.19 13.41
CA VAL A 121 1.28 -8.24 12.18
C VAL A 121 1.94 -7.46 11.05
N HIS A 122 1.68 -7.88 9.82
CA HIS A 122 2.06 -7.17 8.60
C HIS A 122 0.82 -6.89 7.75
N PHE A 123 0.72 -5.67 7.25
CA PHE A 123 -0.37 -5.18 6.40
C PHE A 123 0.14 -4.90 4.99
N THR A 124 -0.69 -5.19 3.99
CA THR A 124 -0.50 -4.70 2.63
C THR A 124 -1.85 -4.33 2.03
N GLY A 125 -1.96 -3.10 1.54
CA GLY A 125 -3.21 -2.58 0.99
C GLY A 125 -3.01 -1.65 -0.20
N GLN A 126 -4.00 -1.62 -1.08
CA GLN A 126 -4.04 -0.77 -2.25
C GLN A 126 -4.90 0.46 -1.97
N GLY A 127 -4.32 1.64 -2.19
CA GLY A 127 -4.94 2.94 -2.02
C GLY A 127 -5.86 3.31 -3.18
N SER A 128 -6.93 4.03 -2.88
CA SER A 128 -7.87 4.62 -3.85
C SER A 128 -7.21 5.62 -4.80
N ASP A 129 -6.06 6.18 -4.42
CA ASP A 129 -5.22 7.09 -5.20
C ASP A 129 -4.14 6.36 -6.04
N GLY A 130 -4.14 5.02 -6.03
CA GLY A 130 -3.14 4.20 -6.69
C GLY A 130 -1.89 3.93 -5.85
N SER A 131 -1.76 4.49 -4.65
CA SER A 131 -0.65 4.20 -3.74
C SER A 131 -0.72 2.79 -3.12
N THR A 132 0.39 2.28 -2.60
CA THR A 132 0.42 1.01 -1.86
C THR A 132 0.87 1.27 -0.42
N LEU A 133 0.11 0.78 0.55
CA LEU A 133 0.47 0.78 1.97
C LEU A 133 1.12 -0.54 2.32
N VAL A 134 2.29 -0.48 2.97
CA VAL A 134 2.96 -1.63 3.59
C VAL A 134 3.34 -1.23 5.00
N ALA A 135 2.87 -1.99 5.99
CA ALA A 135 3.06 -1.67 7.40
C ALA A 135 3.27 -2.92 8.24
N SER A 136 3.82 -2.73 9.44
CA SER A 136 3.92 -3.75 10.48
C SER A 136 3.52 -3.17 11.82
N GLY A 137 2.76 -3.92 12.60
CA GLY A 137 2.32 -3.55 13.94
C GLY A 137 2.86 -4.51 14.98
N VAL A 138 3.23 -3.99 16.15
CA VAL A 138 3.63 -4.78 17.33
C VAL A 138 2.87 -4.27 18.54
N ASP A 139 2.18 -5.16 19.25
CA ASP A 139 1.49 -4.82 20.49
C ASP A 139 2.50 -4.33 21.54
N SER A 140 2.26 -3.12 22.03
CA SER A 140 2.92 -2.56 23.21
C SER A 140 2.20 -2.94 24.50
N SER A 141 0.90 -3.21 24.39
CA SER A 141 0.02 -3.73 25.44
C SER A 141 -1.26 -4.29 24.78
N PRO A 142 -2.10 -5.06 25.50
CA PRO A 142 -3.33 -5.58 24.91
C PRO A 142 -4.20 -4.48 24.31
N GLY A 143 -4.46 -4.56 23.00
CA GLY A 143 -5.29 -3.61 22.26
C GLY A 143 -4.59 -2.30 21.86
N VAL A 144 -3.27 -2.17 22.08
CA VAL A 144 -2.49 -1.01 21.65
C VAL A 144 -1.19 -1.45 20.98
N SER A 145 -1.06 -1.17 19.69
CA SER A 145 0.10 -1.49 18.85
C SER A 145 0.86 -0.24 18.43
N THR A 146 2.17 -0.40 18.24
CA THR A 146 2.98 0.56 17.49
C THR A 146 3.12 0.06 16.05
N ASP A 147 2.68 0.90 15.13
CA ASP A 147 2.67 0.62 13.70
C ASP A 147 3.75 1.43 12.99
N THR A 148 4.53 0.75 12.16
CA THR A 148 5.57 1.36 11.32
C THR A 148 5.41 0.89 9.89
N GLY A 149 5.58 1.79 8.93
CA GLY A 149 5.35 1.44 7.54
C GLY A 149 5.77 2.51 6.56
N PHE A 150 5.38 2.29 5.31
CA PHE A 150 5.54 3.25 4.24
C PHE A 150 4.39 3.18 3.23
N ILE A 151 4.11 4.33 2.62
CA ILE A 151 3.21 4.48 1.47
C ILE A 151 4.08 4.65 0.22
N VAL A 152 3.80 3.87 -0.82
CA VAL A 152 4.48 3.93 -2.12
C VAL A 152 3.54 4.58 -3.14
N TYR A 153 3.94 5.70 -3.74
CA TYR A 153 3.16 6.37 -4.77
C TYR A 153 3.61 5.94 -6.17
N PRO A 154 2.69 5.70 -7.12
CA PRO A 154 3.02 5.18 -8.44
C PRO A 154 3.77 6.18 -9.33
N ASN A 155 3.60 7.49 -9.09
CA ASN A 155 4.26 8.57 -9.84
C ASN A 155 4.89 9.56 -8.85
N GLY A 156 6.10 9.25 -8.39
CA GLY A 156 6.87 10.17 -7.55
C GLY A 156 7.26 11.46 -8.26
#